data_AF-A0AAW5LZ42-F1
#
_entry.id   AF-A0AAW5LZ42-F1
#
_cell.length_a   1.000
_cell.length_b   1.000
_cell.length_c   1.000
_cell.angle_alpha   90.00
_cell.angle_beta   90.00
_cell.angle_gamma   90.00
#
_symmetry.space_group_name_H-M   'P 1'
#
loop_
_entity.id
_entity.type
_entity.pdbx_description
1 polymer ?
#
loop_
_entity_poly.entity_id
_entity_poly.type
_entity_poly.pdbx_seq_one_letter_code
_entity_poly.pdbx_strand_id
1 'polypeptide(L)'
;MKKLVSIGLIGLLSCTMLTACSNSQNNSSSSSTEKTTTVKKSSKLTATNMNTKKQTAITIAYTGEKYPNIWKKTFKQAQNNTVTVRLHNRKDFSYMQNGSDVAYEIATVNGDKYFYYTKNDPTIFFYHKNKEVGSSDIKMMIKYLNNHNDGNKVNKIIKNVKVVDERKTASKN
;
A
#
# COMPACT_ATOMS: atom_id res chain seq x y z
N MET A 1 44.74 26.10 -23.32
CA MET A 1 45.19 24.68 -23.30
C MET A 1 43.93 23.83 -23.48
N LYS A 2 43.46 23.55 -24.71
CA LYS A 2 43.79 22.39 -25.56
C LYS A 2 43.91 21.04 -24.80
N LYS A 3 43.05 20.10 -25.26
CA LYS A 3 43.14 18.63 -25.31
C LYS A 3 42.32 17.88 -24.24
N LEU A 4 41.53 16.83 -24.53
CA LEU A 4 41.17 16.08 -25.75
C LEU A 4 40.05 15.07 -25.33
N VAL A 5 39.06 14.80 -26.21
CA VAL A 5 38.61 13.47 -26.73
C VAL A 5 38.26 12.36 -25.71
N SER A 6 37.31 11.44 -25.88
CA SER A 6 36.20 11.06 -26.78
C SER A 6 35.84 9.61 -26.35
N ILE A 7 34.88 8.96 -27.01
CA ILE A 7 34.45 7.54 -26.90
C ILE A 7 33.44 7.36 -25.76
N GLY A 8 32.14 7.22 -25.96
CA GLY A 8 31.40 6.65 -27.09
C GLY A 8 31.10 5.18 -26.80
N LEU A 9 29.85 4.84 -26.44
CA LEU A 9 29.22 3.63 -26.98
C LEU A 9 27.69 3.66 -26.84
N ILE A 10 27.09 3.32 -27.97
CA ILE A 10 25.69 3.16 -28.29
C ILE A 10 25.11 1.95 -27.56
N GLY A 11 23.89 2.09 -27.05
CA GLY A 11 23.07 1.01 -26.51
C GLY A 11 21.59 1.27 -26.78
N LEU A 12 21.23 1.34 -28.06
CA LEU A 12 19.85 1.31 -28.55
C LEU A 12 19.18 0.01 -28.07
N LEU A 13 18.27 0.10 -27.08
CA LEU A 13 17.33 -0.99 -26.82
C LEU A 13 16.28 -0.97 -27.93
N SER A 14 16.48 -1.86 -28.89
CA SER A 14 15.60 -2.13 -30.01
C SER A 14 14.27 -2.71 -29.54
N CYS A 15 13.18 -2.05 -29.95
CA CYS A 15 11.83 -2.57 -29.91
C CYS A 15 11.73 -3.85 -30.77
N THR A 16 11.54 -5.01 -30.13
CA THR A 16 11.08 -6.20 -30.85
C THR A 16 9.56 -6.13 -31.01
N MET A 17 9.12 -5.63 -32.16
CA MET A 17 7.78 -5.84 -32.66
C MET A 17 7.63 -7.33 -33.00
N LEU A 18 6.74 -8.04 -32.31
CA LEU A 18 6.32 -9.38 -32.71
C LEU A 18 5.25 -9.24 -33.80
N THR A 19 5.67 -9.26 -35.06
CA THR A 19 4.80 -9.55 -36.20
C THR A 19 4.90 -11.04 -36.48
N ALA A 20 3.92 -11.81 -36.00
CA ALA A 20 3.67 -13.15 -36.50
C ALA A 20 2.54 -13.06 -37.54
N CYS A 21 2.92 -13.04 -38.81
CA CYS A 21 2.02 -13.37 -39.90
C CYS A 21 2.04 -14.88 -40.08
N SER A 22 0.90 -15.54 -39.89
CA SER A 22 0.65 -16.85 -40.48
C SER A 22 -0.81 -16.88 -40.93
N ASN A 23 -0.99 -16.67 -42.23
CA ASN A 23 -2.26 -16.86 -42.91
C ASN A 23 -2.35 -18.33 -43.32
N SER A 24 -3.32 -19.07 -42.82
CA SER A 24 -3.81 -20.28 -43.48
C SER A 24 -5.27 -20.49 -43.11
N GLN A 25 -6.12 -20.15 -44.07
CA GLN A 25 -7.55 -20.42 -44.06
C GLN A 25 -7.74 -21.92 -44.32
N ASN A 26 -8.34 -22.65 -43.37
CA ASN A 26 -9.28 -23.69 -43.75
C ASN A 26 -10.29 -24.01 -42.64
N ASN A 27 -11.53 -24.12 -43.08
CA ASN A 27 -12.75 -24.23 -42.29
C ASN A 27 -12.82 -25.58 -41.58
N SER A 28 -13.02 -25.58 -40.26
CA SER A 28 -13.63 -26.69 -39.52
C SER A 28 -14.14 -26.15 -38.19
N SER A 29 -15.46 -26.07 -38.12
CA SER A 29 -16.25 -25.72 -36.94
C SER A 29 -15.89 -26.62 -35.76
N SER A 30 -15.27 -26.04 -34.75
CA SER A 30 -15.31 -26.54 -33.37
C SER A 30 -15.46 -25.34 -32.47
N SER A 31 -16.65 -25.18 -31.88
CA SER A 31 -16.97 -24.11 -30.94
C SER A 31 -16.20 -24.34 -29.64
N SER A 32 -14.92 -23.97 -29.61
CA SER A 32 -14.21 -23.77 -28.36
C SER A 32 -14.75 -22.50 -27.74
N THR A 33 -15.63 -22.65 -26.77
CA THR A 33 -16.05 -21.57 -25.88
C THR A 33 -14.79 -20.96 -25.25
N GLU A 34 -14.33 -19.84 -25.80
CA GLU A 34 -13.33 -19.01 -25.16
C GLU A 34 -13.87 -18.68 -23.77
N LYS A 35 -13.29 -19.28 -22.74
CA LYS A 35 -13.49 -18.82 -21.37
C LYS A 35 -12.87 -17.44 -21.31
N THR A 36 -13.68 -16.42 -21.61
CA THR A 36 -13.37 -15.04 -21.28
C THR A 36 -13.24 -15.00 -19.76
N THR A 37 -12.01 -15.13 -19.25
CA THR A 37 -11.71 -14.81 -17.85
C THR A 37 -11.97 -13.33 -17.70
N THR A 38 -13.20 -13.00 -17.34
CA THR A 38 -13.57 -11.68 -16.87
C THR A 38 -12.72 -11.42 -15.63
N VAL A 39 -11.65 -10.65 -15.80
CA VAL A 39 -10.83 -10.17 -14.69
C VAL A 39 -11.79 -9.41 -13.78
N LYS A 40 -12.13 -10.01 -12.63
CA LYS A 40 -13.00 -9.40 -11.62
C LYS A 40 -12.44 -8.01 -11.32
N LYS A 41 -13.12 -6.97 -11.81
CA LYS A 41 -12.76 -5.58 -11.59
C LYS A 41 -12.65 -5.38 -10.07
N SER A 42 -11.50 -4.91 -9.60
CA SER A 42 -11.31 -4.69 -8.17
C SER A 42 -12.38 -3.75 -7.64
N SER A 43 -12.88 -4.00 -6.43
CA SER A 43 -13.79 -3.08 -5.76
C SER A 43 -13.13 -1.70 -5.63
N LYS A 44 -13.74 -0.65 -6.19
CA LYS A 44 -13.21 0.71 -6.10
C LYS A 44 -13.29 1.21 -4.67
N LEU A 45 -12.17 1.71 -4.14
CA LEU A 45 -12.09 2.28 -2.80
C LEU A 45 -12.65 3.70 -2.79
N THR A 46 -13.38 4.03 -1.73
CA THR A 46 -13.94 5.37 -1.47
C THR A 46 -13.52 5.88 -0.10
N ALA A 47 -13.51 7.20 0.07
CA ALA A 47 -13.22 7.84 1.36
C ALA A 47 -14.43 7.85 2.32
N THR A 48 -15.59 7.33 1.91
CA THR A 48 -16.80 7.29 2.74
C THR A 48 -16.70 6.25 3.85
N ASN A 49 -17.38 6.47 4.99
CA ASN A 49 -17.42 5.56 6.14
C ASN A 49 -16.02 5.16 6.63
N MET A 50 -15.13 6.15 6.77
CA MET A 50 -13.75 5.92 7.21
C MET A 50 -13.73 5.61 8.71
N ASN A 51 -13.40 4.37 9.05
CA ASN A 51 -13.14 3.95 10.42
C ASN A 51 -11.67 3.52 10.58
N THR A 52 -11.22 3.29 11.82
CA THR A 52 -9.82 2.91 12.11
C THR A 52 -9.38 1.67 11.33
N LYS A 53 -10.26 0.67 11.14
CA LYS A 53 -9.93 -0.54 10.37
C LYS A 53 -9.66 -0.22 8.90
N LYS A 54 -10.60 0.49 8.26
CA LYS A 54 -10.53 0.86 6.84
C LYS A 54 -9.32 1.75 6.57
N GLN A 55 -9.09 2.74 7.43
CA GLN A 55 -7.95 3.63 7.30
C GLN A 55 -6.63 2.89 7.47
N THR A 56 -6.50 2.03 8.49
CA THR A 56 -5.28 1.25 8.69
C THR A 56 -5.00 0.33 7.50
N ALA A 57 -6.04 -0.31 6.94
CA ALA A 57 -5.88 -1.14 5.76
C ALA A 57 -5.42 -0.35 4.53
N ILE A 58 -5.98 0.84 4.31
CA ILE A 58 -5.54 1.76 3.25
C ILE A 58 -4.09 2.18 3.49
N THR A 59 -3.72 2.53 4.73
CA THR A 59 -2.33 2.84 5.11
C THR A 59 -1.38 1.71 4.80
N ILE A 60 -1.65 0.50 5.28
CA ILE A 60 -0.79 -0.67 5.05
C ILE A 60 -0.64 -0.99 3.57
N ALA A 61 -1.73 -0.93 2.80
CA ALA A 61 -1.67 -1.21 1.36
C ALA A 61 -0.87 -0.13 0.63
N TYR A 62 -1.14 1.15 0.91
CA TYR A 62 -0.44 2.27 0.28
C TYR A 62 1.06 2.25 0.59
N THR A 63 1.44 2.12 1.86
CA THR A 63 2.85 2.12 2.25
C THR A 63 3.56 0.84 1.80
N GLY A 64 2.86 -0.29 1.75
CA GLY A 64 3.36 -1.56 1.20
C GLY A 64 3.79 -1.47 -0.26
N GLU A 65 3.00 -0.79 -1.08
CA GLU A 65 3.27 -0.59 -2.51
C GLU A 65 4.28 0.58 -2.73
N LYS A 66 4.14 1.69 -1.99
CA LYS A 66 4.96 2.90 -2.18
C LYS A 66 6.36 2.79 -1.58
N TYR A 67 6.49 2.10 -0.44
CA TYR A 67 7.74 1.97 0.32
C TYR A 67 8.09 0.50 0.58
N PRO A 68 8.26 -0.33 -0.47
CA PRO A 68 8.38 -1.78 -0.32
C PRO A 68 9.63 -2.20 0.49
N ASN A 69 10.71 -1.42 0.46
CA ASN A 69 11.91 -1.68 1.25
C ASN A 69 11.67 -1.65 2.77
N ILE A 70 10.59 -0.99 3.18
CA ILE A 70 10.21 -0.82 4.58
C ILE A 70 8.95 -1.66 4.89
N TRP A 71 7.92 -1.61 4.04
CA TRP A 71 6.59 -2.10 4.39
C TRP A 71 6.19 -3.42 3.71
N LYS A 72 6.99 -3.97 2.79
CA LYS A 72 6.60 -5.16 2.01
C LYS A 72 6.29 -6.37 2.88
N LYS A 73 7.03 -6.57 3.97
CA LYS A 73 6.79 -7.68 4.90
C LYS A 73 5.45 -7.51 5.63
N THR A 74 5.23 -6.35 6.25
CA THR A 74 3.97 -6.01 6.93
C THR A 74 2.77 -6.08 5.98
N PHE A 75 2.91 -5.59 4.75
CA PHE A 75 1.87 -5.67 3.74
C PHE A 75 1.50 -7.12 3.38
N LYS A 76 2.50 -8.00 3.19
CA LYS A 76 2.25 -9.43 2.95
C LYS A 76 1.61 -10.11 4.15
N GLN A 77 2.07 -9.79 5.37
CA GLN A 77 1.50 -10.33 6.60
C GLN A 77 0.05 -9.90 6.79
N ALA A 78 -0.25 -8.62 6.59
CA ALA A 78 -1.59 -8.07 6.73
C ALA A 78 -2.62 -8.67 5.77
N GLN A 79 -2.18 -9.16 4.61
CA GLN A 79 -3.06 -9.84 3.66
C GLN A 79 -3.46 -11.25 4.11
N ASN A 80 -2.64 -11.92 4.92
CA ASN A 80 -2.82 -13.35 5.21
C ASN A 80 -3.04 -13.65 6.69
N ASN A 81 -2.70 -12.72 7.58
CA ASN A 81 -2.71 -12.89 9.02
C ASN A 81 -3.40 -11.71 9.71
N THR A 82 -3.78 -11.93 10.97
CA THR A 82 -4.35 -10.87 11.81
C THR A 82 -3.38 -9.70 11.96
N VAL A 83 -3.92 -8.49 11.85
CA VAL A 83 -3.25 -7.22 12.15
C VAL A 83 -3.87 -6.66 13.41
N THR A 84 -3.06 -6.44 14.45
CA THR A 84 -3.50 -5.73 15.65
C THR A 84 -3.07 -4.28 15.54
N VAL A 85 -4.04 -3.37 15.63
CA VAL A 85 -3.81 -1.93 15.67
C VAL A 85 -3.96 -1.47 17.10
N ARG A 86 -2.85 -1.14 17.76
CA ARG A 86 -2.86 -0.68 19.15
C ARG A 86 -2.86 0.85 19.16
N LEU A 87 -3.82 1.44 19.85
CA LEU A 87 -3.90 2.88 20.01
C LEU A 87 -3.16 3.27 21.28
N HIS A 88 -2.21 4.18 21.13
CA HIS A 88 -1.42 4.75 22.20
C HIS A 88 -1.61 6.27 22.24
N ASN A 89 -1.27 6.93 23.36
CA ASN A 89 -1.24 8.38 23.35
C ASN A 89 -0.01 8.82 22.54
N ARG A 90 -0.18 9.72 21.56
CA ARG A 90 0.94 10.22 20.75
C ARG A 90 2.04 10.84 21.62
N LYS A 91 1.66 11.53 22.70
CA LYS A 91 2.57 12.17 23.65
C LYS A 91 3.59 11.21 24.29
N ASP A 92 3.31 9.90 24.29
CA ASP A 92 4.22 8.89 24.80
C ASP A 92 5.41 8.64 23.83
N PHE A 93 5.37 9.23 22.62
CA PHE A 93 6.39 9.12 21.57
C PHE A 93 6.95 10.50 21.19
N SER A 94 8.07 10.89 21.81
CA SER A 94 8.70 12.20 21.59
C SER A 94 9.14 12.47 20.14
N TYR A 95 9.29 11.44 19.30
CA TYR A 95 9.64 11.60 17.89
C TYR A 95 8.43 11.87 16.98
N MET A 96 7.20 11.69 17.47
CA MET A 96 5.98 11.94 16.69
C MET A 96 5.49 13.37 16.91
N GLN A 97 6.06 14.31 16.15
CA GLN A 97 5.70 15.73 16.24
C GLN A 97 4.41 16.07 15.47
N ASN A 98 4.09 15.28 14.44
CA ASN A 98 2.96 15.52 13.56
C ASN A 98 1.76 14.62 13.90
N GLY A 99 0.54 15.14 13.73
CA GLY A 99 -0.70 14.40 13.95
C GLY A 99 -1.40 14.66 15.29
N SER A 100 -2.60 14.08 15.40
CA SER A 100 -3.47 14.04 16.57
C SER A 100 -2.85 13.32 17.77
N ASP A 101 -3.54 13.37 18.91
CA ASP A 101 -3.10 12.78 20.17
C ASP A 101 -3.07 11.24 20.21
N VAL A 102 -3.28 10.57 19.08
CA VAL A 102 -3.30 9.11 18.98
C VAL A 102 -2.22 8.61 18.02
N ALA A 103 -1.38 7.71 18.52
CA ALA A 103 -0.46 6.92 17.72
C ALA A 103 -1.06 5.54 17.47
N TYR A 104 -1.10 5.13 16.20
CA TYR A 104 -1.66 3.85 15.77
C TYR A 104 -0.52 2.89 15.43
N GLU A 105 -0.18 2.00 16.36
CA GLU A 105 0.81 0.94 16.13
C GLU A 105 0.23 -0.16 15.26
N ILE A 106 0.94 -0.57 14.22
CA ILE A 106 0.56 -1.71 13.37
C ILE A 106 1.43 -2.91 13.75
N ALA A 107 0.84 -3.86 14.48
CA ALA A 107 1.48 -5.10 14.87
C ALA A 107 0.94 -6.28 14.04
N THR A 108 1.84 -7.10 13.51
CA THR A 108 1.50 -8.37 12.84
C THR A 108 2.39 -9.48 13.36
N VAL A 109 1.91 -10.73 13.32
CA VAL A 109 2.56 -11.90 13.96
C VAL A 109 4.04 -12.04 13.62
N ASN A 110 4.45 -11.66 12.42
CA ASN A 110 5.85 -11.72 11.96
C ASN A 110 6.26 -10.48 11.13
N GLY A 111 5.54 -9.36 11.22
CA GLY A 111 5.91 -8.14 10.50
C GLY A 111 7.12 -7.45 11.11
N ASP A 112 7.60 -6.40 10.45
CA ASP A 112 8.61 -5.57 11.10
C ASP A 112 7.95 -4.81 12.25
N LYS A 113 8.70 -4.69 13.34
CA LYS A 113 8.25 -3.98 14.54
C LYS A 113 8.35 -2.48 14.28
N TYR A 114 7.64 -1.69 15.10
CA TYR A 114 7.73 -0.23 15.11
C TYR A 114 7.09 0.50 13.93
N PHE A 115 6.04 -0.06 13.34
CA PHE A 115 5.20 0.68 12.40
C PHE A 115 4.15 1.47 13.14
N TYR A 116 4.17 2.78 12.96
CA TYR A 116 3.15 3.66 13.51
C TYR A 116 2.62 4.58 12.42
N TYR A 117 1.42 5.09 12.63
CA TYR A 117 0.96 6.28 11.95
C TYR A 117 0.20 7.19 12.90
N THR A 118 0.16 8.48 12.57
CA THR A 118 -0.70 9.47 13.22
C THR A 118 -1.57 10.15 12.16
N LYS A 119 -2.62 10.86 12.58
CA LYS A 119 -3.59 11.50 11.68
C LYS A 119 -3.70 12.99 11.99
N ASN A 120 -3.56 13.86 11.00
CA ASN A 120 -4.04 15.24 11.05
C ASN A 120 -4.89 15.45 9.80
N ASP A 121 -6.18 15.18 9.89
CA ASP A 121 -7.03 15.01 8.71
C ASP A 121 -6.91 16.21 7.74
N PRO A 122 -6.71 15.97 6.44
CA PRO A 122 -6.76 14.68 5.74
C PRO A 122 -5.43 13.89 5.70
N THR A 123 -4.36 14.42 6.29
CA THR A 123 -2.98 13.93 6.15
C THR A 123 -2.65 12.86 7.18
N ILE A 124 -2.04 11.77 6.69
CA ILE A 124 -1.56 10.65 7.50
C ILE A 124 -0.04 10.68 7.51
N PHE A 125 0.58 10.63 8.69
CA PHE A 125 2.04 10.59 8.85
C PHE A 125 2.46 9.17 9.19
N PHE A 126 3.46 8.64 8.51
CA PHE A 126 3.96 7.28 8.66
C PHE A 126 5.29 7.30 9.41
N TYR A 127 5.43 6.40 10.37
CA TYR A 127 6.64 6.27 11.15
C TYR A 127 7.14 4.83 11.15
N HIS A 128 8.46 4.68 11.10
CA HIS A 128 9.13 3.41 11.23
C HIS A 128 10.44 3.60 11.97
N LYS A 129 10.73 2.73 12.96
CA LYS A 129 11.95 2.81 13.79
C LYS A 129 12.20 4.21 14.35
N ASN A 130 11.17 4.79 14.99
CA ASN A 130 11.21 6.08 15.68
C ASN A 130 11.53 7.30 14.80
N LYS A 131 11.26 7.21 13.49
CA LYS A 131 11.40 8.32 12.55
C LYS A 131 10.19 8.42 11.63
N GLU A 132 9.83 9.64 11.27
CA GLU A 132 8.87 9.85 10.19
C GLU A 132 9.51 9.41 8.86
N VAL A 133 8.80 8.58 8.11
CA VAL A 133 9.26 8.07 6.81
C VAL A 133 8.46 8.64 5.64
N GLY A 134 7.43 9.43 5.93
CA GLY A 134 6.67 10.18 4.95
C GLY A 134 5.25 10.47 5.41
N SER A 135 4.49 11.13 4.55
CA SER A 135 3.09 11.44 4.79
C SER A 135 2.28 11.41 3.50
N SER A 136 0.96 11.28 3.61
CA SER A 136 0.07 11.38 2.46
C SER A 136 -1.36 11.67 2.89
N ASP A 137 -2.11 12.39 2.05
CA ASP A 137 -3.53 12.56 2.23
C ASP A 137 -4.29 11.27 1.92
N ILE A 138 -5.27 10.94 2.75
CA ILE A 138 -6.07 9.71 2.60
C ILE A 138 -6.72 9.60 1.21
N LYS A 139 -7.14 10.72 0.61
CA LYS A 139 -7.70 10.76 -0.75
C LYS A 139 -6.66 10.40 -1.81
N MET A 140 -5.42 10.83 -1.64
CA MET A 140 -4.32 10.52 -2.56
C MET A 140 -3.89 9.06 -2.44
N MET A 141 -3.89 8.51 -1.22
CA MET A 141 -3.67 7.08 -0.99
C MET A 141 -4.73 6.22 -1.70
N ILE A 142 -6.01 6.58 -1.55
CA ILE A 142 -7.13 5.89 -2.23
C ILE A 142 -7.00 5.98 -3.75
N LYS A 143 -6.68 7.17 -4.28
CA LYS A 143 -6.46 7.37 -5.73
C LYS A 143 -5.33 6.47 -6.23
N TYR A 144 -4.20 6.44 -5.52
CA TYR A 144 -3.05 5.58 -5.85
C TYR A 144 -3.44 4.11 -5.88
N LEU A 145 -4.12 3.60 -4.85
CA LEU A 145 -4.51 2.18 -4.77
C LEU A 145 -5.56 1.80 -5.82
N ASN A 146 -6.50 2.69 -6.13
CA ASN A 146 -7.46 2.47 -7.20
C ASN A 146 -6.77 2.39 -8.58
N ASN A 147 -5.76 3.22 -8.83
CA ASN A 147 -5.00 3.19 -10.08
C ASN A 147 -4.17 1.89 -10.24
N HIS A 148 -3.77 1.27 -9.13
CA HIS A 148 -3.07 -0.03 -9.13
C HIS A 148 -4.02 -1.23 -9.02
N ASN A 149 -5.35 -1.02 -9.07
CA ASN A 149 -6.36 -2.07 -8.95
C ASN A 149 -6.25 -2.88 -7.62
N ASP A 150 -5.85 -2.21 -6.53
CA ASP A 150 -5.53 -2.82 -5.22
C ASP A 150 -6.69 -2.89 -4.23
N GLY A 151 -7.90 -2.52 -4.63
CA GLY A 151 -9.07 -2.51 -3.75
C GLY A 151 -9.37 -3.88 -3.13
N ASN A 152 -9.15 -4.97 -3.87
CA ASN A 152 -9.27 -6.33 -3.33
C ASN A 152 -8.24 -6.61 -2.23
N LYS A 153 -7.00 -6.12 -2.38
CA LYS A 153 -5.95 -6.25 -1.36
C LYS A 153 -6.33 -5.50 -0.08
N VAL A 154 -6.84 -4.28 -0.22
CA VAL A 154 -7.35 -3.48 0.91
C VAL A 154 -8.50 -4.19 1.62
N ASN A 155 -9.51 -4.66 0.88
CA ASN A 155 -10.64 -5.39 1.47
C ASN A 155 -10.21 -6.65 2.22
N LYS A 156 -9.17 -7.34 1.74
CA LYS A 156 -8.58 -8.49 2.44
C LYS A 156 -7.94 -8.05 3.76
N ILE A 157 -7.14 -6.98 3.74
CA ILE A 157 -6.48 -6.45 4.93
C ILE A 157 -7.51 -5.97 5.96
N ILE A 158 -8.58 -5.25 5.55
CA ILE A 158 -9.62 -4.75 6.46
C ILE A 158 -10.19 -5.86 7.34
N LYS A 159 -10.47 -7.04 6.76
CA LYS A 159 -11.02 -8.20 7.49
C LYS A 159 -10.08 -8.71 8.57
N ASN A 160 -8.78 -8.53 8.38
CA ASN A 160 -7.75 -8.99 9.29
C ASN A 160 -7.43 -7.97 10.40
N VAL A 161 -7.94 -6.74 10.31
CA VAL A 161 -7.66 -5.70 11.31
C VAL A 161 -8.52 -5.88 12.57
N LYS A 162 -7.83 -5.99 13.70
CA LYS A 162 -8.37 -5.86 15.05
C LYS A 162 -7.83 -4.58 15.67
N VAL A 163 -8.68 -3.83 16.37
CA VAL A 163 -8.29 -2.57 17.01
C VAL A 163 -8.34 -2.80 18.52
N VAL A 164 -7.27 -2.40 19.21
CA VAL A 164 -7.14 -2.46 20.66
C VAL A 164 -6.80 -1.05 21.14
N ASP A 165 -7.62 -0.51 22.02
CA ASP A 165 -7.36 0.80 22.62
C ASP A 165 -6.57 0.62 23.92
N GLU A 166 -5.29 0.95 23.90
CA GLU A 166 -4.38 0.83 25.05
C GLU A 166 -4.13 2.18 25.73
N ARG A 167 -4.79 3.25 25.25
CA ARG A 167 -4.69 4.56 25.87
C ARG A 167 -5.28 4.48 27.27
N LYS A 168 -4.45 4.80 28.28
CA LYS A 168 -4.95 5.04 29.63
C LYS A 168 -5.84 6.28 29.57
N THR A 169 -7.15 6.11 29.78
CA THR A 169 -7.99 7.23 30.18
C THR A 169 -7.38 7.79 31.46
N ALA A 170 -6.99 9.05 31.46
CA ALA A 170 -6.70 9.72 32.73
C ALA A 170 -7.97 9.54 33.57
N SER A 171 -7.86 8.77 34.67
CA SER A 171 -8.90 8.78 35.70
C SER A 171 -9.08 10.24 36.07
N LYS A 172 -10.26 10.79 35.80
CA LYS A 172 -10.62 12.10 36.32
C LYS A 172 -10.69 11.92 37.84
N ASN A 173 -9.60 12.25 38.53
CA ASN A 173 -9.67 12.57 39.95
C ASN A 173 -10.33 13.94 40.11
#